data_AF-A0A2V5IA14-F1
#
_entry.id   AF-A0A2V5IA14-F1
#
_cell.length_a   1.000
_cell.length_b   1.000
_cell.length_c   1.000
_cell.angle_alpha   90.00
_cell.angle_beta   90.00
_cell.angle_gamma   90.00
#
_symmetry.space_group_name_H-M   'P 1'
#
loop_
_entity.id
_entity.type
_entity.pdbx_description
1 polymer ?
#
loop_
_entity_poly.entity_id
_entity_poly.type
_entity_poly.pdbx_seq_one_letter_code
_entity_poly.pdbx_strand_id
1 'polypeptide(L)' 'SRLHISRDRHQIFITFAEYDSSYIQYLNNTLPPNAPRSFLTMHEFGPWNTSVRSEMESIGGILLAIALRA' A
#
# COMPACT_ATOMS: atom_id res chain seq x y z
N SER A 1 -7.83 -4.30 -2.89
CA SER A 1 -6.67 -3.48 -2.50
C SER A 1 -5.48 -4.39 -2.25
N ARG A 2 -4.26 -3.94 -2.60
CA ARG A 2 -3.02 -4.64 -2.22
C ARG A 2 -2.31 -3.84 -1.13
N LEU A 3 -1.78 -4.55 -0.13
CA LEU A 3 -0.98 -3.95 0.93
C LEU A 3 0.51 -4.12 0.61
N HIS A 4 1.27 -3.05 0.80
CA HIS A 4 2.73 -3.05 0.79
C HIS A 4 3.24 -2.48 2.11
N ILE A 5 4.25 -3.11 2.71
CA ILE A 5 4.94 -2.61 3.89
C ILE A 5 6.39 -2.35 3.47
N SER A 6 6.86 -1.13 3.63
CA SER A 6 8.22 -0.73 3.28
C SER A 6 8.96 -0.15 4.48
N ARG A 7 10.29 -0.11 4.39
CA ARG A 7 11.15 0.50 5.41
C ARG A 7 12.24 1.33 4.75
N ASP A 8 12.46 2.54 5.25
CA ASP A 8 13.65 3.34 5.01
C ASP A 8 14.36 3.62 6.34
N ARG A 9 15.59 3.11 6.52
CA ARG A 9 16.35 3.15 7.79
C ARG A 9 15.50 2.76 9.00
N HIS A 10 15.15 3.74 9.85
CA HIS A 10 14.38 3.58 11.07
C HIS A 10 12.90 3.90 10.88
N GLN A 11 12.41 4.05 9.65
CA GLN A 11 11.04 4.46 9.35
C GLN A 11 10.32 3.34 8.61
N ILE A 12 9.14 2.96 9.09
CA ILE A 12 8.23 2.02 8.43
C ILE A 12 7.07 2.81 7.81
N PHE A 13 6.65 2.37 6.63
CA PHE A 13 5.48 2.90 5.92
C PHE A 13 4.54 1.76 5.55
N ILE A 14 3.24 2.04 5.59
CA ILE A 14 2.17 1.14 5.15
C ILE A 14 1.52 1.79 3.94
N THR A 15 1.51 1.10 2.80
CA THR A 15 0.97 1.62 1.55
C THR A 15 -0.14 0.72 1.03
N PHE A 16 -1.31 1.29 0.78
CA PHE A 16 -2.43 0.61 0.12
C PHE A 16 -2.48 1.02 -1.36
N ALA A 17 -2.34 0.04 -2.24
CA ALA A 17 -2.54 0.24 -3.67
C ALA A 17 -4.02 0.08 -4.01
N GLU A 18 -4.58 1.14 -4.58
CA GLU A 18 -5.91 1.20 -5.16
C GLU A 18 -5.79 1.34 -6.67
N TYR A 19 -6.44 0.42 -7.38
CA TYR A 19 -6.48 0.40 -8.84
C TYR A 19 -7.65 -0.47 -9.28
N ASP A 20 -8.14 -0.22 -10.50
CA ASP A 20 -9.25 -0.96 -11.10
C ASP A 20 -8.76 -1.95 -12.18
N SER A 21 -9.70 -2.63 -12.83
CA SER A 21 -9.40 -3.58 -13.92
C SER A 21 -8.76 -2.93 -15.15
N SER A 22 -9.02 -1.65 -15.42
CA SER A 22 -8.44 -0.95 -16.56
C SER A 22 -6.97 -0.62 -16.34
N TYR A 23 -6.52 -0.39 -15.10
CA TYR A 23 -5.09 -0.36 -14.78
C TYR A 23 -4.41 -1.71 -15.06
N ILE A 24 -5.07 -2.83 -14.76
CA ILE A 24 -4.53 -4.17 -15.06
C ILE A 24 -4.45 -4.40 -16.58
N GLN A 25 -5.46 -3.98 -17.34
CA GLN A 25 -5.44 -4.05 -18.80
C GLN A 25 -4.34 -3.17 -19.41
N TYR A 26 -4.10 -1.99 -18.83
CA TYR A 26 -2.99 -1.13 -19.21
C TYR A 26 -1.65 -1.85 -19.05
N LEU A 27 -1.40 -2.47 -17.88
CA LEU A 27 -0.16 -3.22 -17.63
C LEU A 27 0.02 -4.42 -18.56
N ASN A 28 -1.08 -5.06 -18.96
CA ASN A 28 -1.07 -6.23 -19.84
C ASN A 28 -1.11 -5.88 -21.34
N ASN A 29 -1.06 -4.59 -21.71
CA ASN A 29 -1.22 -4.12 -23.09
C ASN A 29 -2.53 -4.59 -23.77
N THR A 30 -3.59 -4.78 -22.99
CA THR A 30 -4.92 -5.17 -23.49
C THR A 30 -5.95 -4.04 -23.37
N LEU A 31 -5.53 -2.84 -22.96
CA LEU A 31 -6.41 -1.69 -22.83
C LEU A 31 -6.82 -1.17 -24.24
N PRO A 32 -8.13 -0.93 -24.50
CA PRO A 32 -8.58 -0.42 -25.79
C PRO A 32 -7.93 0.94 -26.14
N PRO A 33 -7.64 1.22 -27.42
CA PRO A 33 -6.91 2.44 -27.83
C PRO A 33 -7.54 3.77 -27.37
N ASN A 34 -8.86 3.81 -27.18
CA ASN A 34 -9.61 5.00 -26.79
C ASN A 34 -10.11 4.96 -25.34
N ALA A 35 -9.73 3.94 -24.56
CA ALA A 35 -10.09 3.89 -23.16
C ALA A 35 -9.30 4.94 -22.36
N PRO A 36 -9.92 5.61 -21.37
CA PRO A 36 -9.18 6.48 -20.47
C PRO A 36 -8.11 5.66 -19.74
N ARG A 37 -6.91 6.25 -19.57
CA ARG A 37 -5.87 5.62 -18.76
C ARG A 37 -6.30 5.65 -17.30
N SER A 38 -6.42 4.48 -16.69
CA SER A 38 -6.52 4.35 -15.23
C SER A 38 -5.13 4.14 -14.66
N PHE A 39 -4.85 4.79 -13.54
CA PHE A 39 -3.58 4.73 -12.83
C PHE A 39 -3.81 4.14 -11.45
N LEU A 40 -2.77 3.50 -10.93
CA LEU A 40 -2.72 3.06 -9.54
C LEU A 40 -2.46 4.25 -8.62
N THR A 41 -3.28 4.37 -7.58
CA THR A 41 -3.09 5.33 -6.49
C THR A 41 -2.48 4.60 -5.28
N MET A 42 -1.37 5.13 -4.77
CA MET A 42 -0.72 4.64 -3.55
C MET A 42 -1.11 5.51 -2.37
N HIS A 43 -1.87 4.96 -1.44
CA HIS A 43 -2.20 5.62 -0.17
C HIS A 43 -1.18 5.20 0.88
N GLU A 44 -0.21 6.07 1.14
CA GLU A 44 0.87 5.84 2.10
C GLU A 44 0.54 6.42 3.47
N PHE A 45 0.87 5.66 4.52
CA PHE A 45 0.75 6.06 5.92
C PHE A 45 2.09 5.86 6.62
N GLY A 46 2.40 6.72 7.58
CA GLY A 46 3.66 6.74 8.34
C GLY A 46 4.29 8.14 8.36
N PRO A 47 5.57 8.24 8.72
CA PRO A 47 6.46 7.14 9.13
C PRO A 47 6.24 6.69 10.58
N TRP A 48 6.44 5.40 10.85
CA TRP A 48 6.65 4.87 12.21
C TRP A 48 8.13 4.62 12.46
N ASN A 49 8.68 5.19 13.53
CA ASN A 49 10.06 5.10 13.92
C ASN A 49 10.34 3.80 14.71
N THR A 50 11.17 2.93 14.15
CA THR A 50 11.54 1.64 14.74
C THR A 50 12.32 1.75 16.05
N SER A 51 12.93 2.92 16.30
CA SER A 51 13.68 3.19 17.52
C SER A 51 12.79 3.71 18.65
N VAL A 52 11.50 3.97 18.38
CA VAL A 52 10.52 4.46 19.36
C VAL A 52 9.55 3.33 19.72
N ARG A 53 9.60 2.87 20.98
CA ARG A 53 8.80 1.75 21.47
C ARG A 53 7.29 1.94 21.23
N SER A 54 6.74 3.09 21.59
CA SER A 54 5.30 3.37 21.45
C SER A 54 4.84 3.35 20.00
N GLU A 55 5.68 3.77 19.06
CA GLU A 55 5.38 3.70 17.64
C GLU A 55 5.41 2.25 17.13
N MET A 56 6.33 1.43 17.63
CA MET A 56 6.37 -0.01 17.35
C MET A 56 5.18 -0.77 17.94
N GLU A 57 4.70 -0.39 19.12
CA GLU A 57 3.47 -0.93 19.71
C GLU A 57 2.24 -0.57 18.87
N SER A 58 2.15 0.69 18.44
CA SER A 58 1.06 1.19 17.58
C SER A 58 1.01 0.47 16.24
N ILE A 59 2.12 0.45 15.49
CA ILE A 59 2.15 -0.22 14.18
C ILE A 59 1.99 -1.74 14.30
N GLY A 60 2.50 -2.35 15.37
CA GLY A 60 2.30 -3.77 15.65
C GLY A 60 0.81 -4.13 15.79
N GLY A 61 0.04 -3.29 16.50
CA GLY A 61 -1.41 -3.45 16.62
C GLY A 61 -2.14 -3.31 15.28
N ILE A 62 -1.76 -2.32 14.45
CA ILE A 62 -2.33 -2.12 13.11
C ILE A 62 -2.05 -3.33 12.22
N LEU A 63 -0.80 -3.81 12.17
CA LEU A 63 -0.41 -4.95 11.36
C LEU A 63 -1.10 -6.24 11.81
N LEU A 64 -1.24 -6.46 13.12
CA LEU A 64 -1.99 -7.59 13.67
C LEU A 64 -3.47 -7.52 13.25
N ALA A 65 -4.10 -6.37 13.38
CA ALA A 65 -5.50 -6.19 12.97
C ALA A 65 -5.70 -6.46 11.47
N ILE A 66 -4.77 -6.00 10.63
CA ILE A 66 -4.80 -6.28 9.19
C ILE A 66 -4.63 -7.79 8.92
N ALA A 67 -3.68 -8.46 9.58
CA ALA A 67 -3.44 -9.88 9.42
C ALA A 67 -4.62 -10.75 9.87
N LEU A 68 -5.34 -10.34 10.92
CA LEU A 68 -6.54 -11.03 11.40
C LEU A 68 -7.78 -10.81 10.52
N ARG A 69 -7.83 -9.71 9.76
CA ARG A 69 -8.89 -9.44 8.79
C ARG A 69 -8.68 -10.19 7.46
N ALA A 70 -7.42 -10.49 7.13
CA ALA A 70 -7.01 -10.99 5.81
C ALA A 70 -7.56 -12.38 5.46
#